data_AF-A0A7G6VUJ6-F1
#
_entry.id   AF-A0A7G6VUJ6-F1
#
_cell.length_a   1.000
_cell.length_b   1.000
_cell.length_c   1.000
_cell.angle_alpha   90.00
_cell.angle_beta   90.00
_cell.angle_gamma   90.00
#
_symmetry.space_group_name_H-M   'P 1'
#
loop_
_entity.id
_entity.type
_entity.pdbx_description
1 polymer ?
#
loop_
_entity_poly.entity_id
_entity_poly.type
_entity_poly.pdbx_seq_one_letter_code
_entity_poly.pdbx_strand_id
1 'polypeptide(L)'
;MNKFEQRMHAFSRAKAEYDLRYVEMVEAGGDCDAIDHLCDAQTEAMDVLLLTPAEEAWQLNHKMRVILAEDAVNNYYLAKPILALLADDIRRLTMGVAA
;
A
#
# COMPACT_ATOMS: atom_id res chain seq x y z
N MET A 1 -11.84 -2.56 -14.91
CA MET A 1 -10.90 -2.37 -13.79
C MET A 1 -11.71 -2.07 -12.54
N ASN A 2 -11.76 -3.01 -11.59
CA ASN A 2 -12.48 -2.87 -10.34
C ASN A 2 -11.80 -1.83 -9.42
N LYS A 3 -12.44 -1.45 -8.30
CA LYS A 3 -11.93 -0.41 -7.41
C LYS A 3 -10.55 -0.75 -6.86
N PHE A 4 -10.33 -2.01 -6.48
CA PHE A 4 -9.06 -2.48 -5.96
C PHE A 4 -7.93 -2.32 -7.00
N GLU A 5 -8.16 -2.79 -8.23
CA GLU A 5 -7.20 -2.67 -9.33
C GLU A 5 -6.84 -1.22 -9.64
N GLN A 6 -7.81 -0.30 -9.57
CA GLN A 6 -7.55 1.14 -9.73
C GLN A 6 -6.61 1.67 -8.65
N ARG A 7 -6.82 1.27 -7.38
CA ARG A 7 -5.96 1.68 -6.26
C ARG A 7 -4.58 1.03 -6.33
N MET A 8 -4.52 -0.24 -6.74
CA MET A 8 -3.26 -0.96 -6.97
C MET A 8 -2.44 -0.25 -8.06
N HIS A 9 -3.07 0.14 -9.17
CA HIS A 9 -2.40 0.90 -10.23
C HIS A 9 -1.89 2.27 -9.75
N ALA A 10 -2.70 2.99 -8.95
CA ALA A 10 -2.29 4.28 -8.38
C ALA A 10 -1.06 4.14 -7.47
N PHE A 11 -1.09 3.17 -6.55
CA PHE A 11 0.03 2.85 -5.67
C PHE A 11 1.28 2.43 -6.47
N SER A 12 1.15 1.52 -7.43
CA SER A 12 2.29 1.08 -8.25
C SER A 12 2.95 2.22 -9.01
N ARG A 13 2.16 3.19 -9.49
CA ARG A 13 2.70 4.40 -10.15
C ARG A 13 3.44 5.29 -9.17
N ALA A 14 2.82 5.63 -8.04
CA ALA A 14 3.43 6.49 -7.02
C ALA A 14 4.72 5.87 -6.47
N LYS A 15 4.73 4.54 -6.22
CA LYS A 15 5.92 3.81 -5.77
C LYS A 15 7.04 3.80 -6.80
N ALA A 16 6.72 3.54 -8.07
CA ALA A 16 7.73 3.54 -9.13
C ALA A 16 8.37 4.92 -9.31
N GLU A 17 7.58 5.99 -9.18
CA GLU A 17 8.09 7.36 -9.23
C GLU A 17 8.98 7.68 -8.03
N TYR A 18 8.53 7.34 -6.81
CA TYR A 18 9.33 7.47 -5.59
C TYR A 18 10.66 6.71 -5.71
N ASP A 19 10.63 5.44 -6.12
CA ASP A 19 11.83 4.58 -6.21
C ASP A 19 12.85 5.11 -7.21
N LEU A 20 12.38 5.56 -8.38
CA LEU A 20 13.26 6.14 -9.39
C LEU A 20 13.98 7.37 -8.85
N ARG A 21 13.23 8.29 -8.23
CA ARG A 21 13.80 9.54 -7.70
C ARG A 21 14.67 9.32 -6.46
N TYR A 22 14.32 8.34 -5.65
CA TYR A 22 15.12 7.92 -4.49
C TYR A 22 16.50 7.41 -4.93
N VAL A 23 16.55 6.56 -5.96
CA VAL A 23 17.83 6.11 -6.53
C VAL A 23 18.63 7.27 -7.08
N GLU A 24 18.01 8.16 -7.88
CA GLU A 24 18.67 9.34 -8.44
C GLU A 24 19.26 10.26 -7.34
N MET A 25 18.53 10.47 -6.24
CA MET A 25 19.01 11.27 -5.11
C MET A 25 20.20 10.61 -4.41
N VAL A 26 20.12 9.31 -4.13
CA VAL A 26 21.20 8.56 -3.49
C VAL A 26 22.47 8.58 -4.35
N GLU A 27 22.33 8.43 -5.67
CA GLU A 27 23.46 8.47 -6.62
C GLU A 27 24.05 9.88 -6.79
N ALA A 28 23.22 10.92 -6.75
CA ALA A 28 23.66 12.31 -6.88
C ALA A 28 24.24 12.92 -5.58
N GLY A 29 24.20 12.18 -4.47
CA GLY A 29 24.59 12.69 -3.14
C GLY A 29 23.66 13.81 -2.63
N GLY A 30 22.39 13.77 -3.08
CA GLY A 30 21.44 14.87 -3.02
C GLY A 30 20.55 14.93 -1.77
N ASP A 31 19.85 16.07 -1.71
CA ASP A 31 19.05 16.66 -0.63
C ASP A 31 17.63 16.05 -0.52
N CYS A 32 17.16 15.81 0.70
CA CYS A 32 15.92 15.07 1.00
C CYS A 32 14.63 15.81 0.59
N ASP A 33 14.66 17.15 0.53
CA ASP A 33 13.45 17.97 0.36
C ASP A 33 12.68 17.69 -0.95
N ALA A 34 13.37 17.21 -1.99
CA ALA A 34 12.76 16.86 -3.26
C ALA A 34 12.00 15.51 -3.24
N ILE A 35 12.18 14.68 -2.21
CA ILE A 35 11.58 13.35 -2.12
C ILE A 35 10.37 13.33 -1.17
N ASP A 36 10.30 14.25 -0.21
CA ASP A 36 9.24 14.27 0.81
C ASP A 36 7.83 14.26 0.19
N HIS A 37 7.58 15.08 -0.83
CA HIS A 37 6.28 15.09 -1.50
C HIS A 37 5.94 13.79 -2.25
N LEU A 38 6.95 13.05 -2.71
CA LEU A 38 6.77 11.74 -3.35
C LEU A 38 6.55 10.65 -2.31
N CYS A 39 7.21 10.75 -1.15
CA CYS A 39 6.97 9.89 0.00
C CYS A 39 5.52 10.04 0.48
N ASP A 40 5.02 11.27 0.60
CA ASP A 40 3.64 11.57 0.97
C ASP A 40 2.65 11.00 -0.06
N ALA A 41 2.90 11.21 -1.35
CA ALA A 41 2.04 10.70 -2.42
C ALA A 41 2.02 9.16 -2.47
N GLN A 42 3.18 8.51 -2.26
CA GLN A 42 3.29 7.05 -2.18
C GLN A 42 2.58 6.51 -0.94
N THR A 43 2.75 7.17 0.20
CA THR A 43 2.08 6.85 1.46
C THR A 43 0.56 6.95 1.34
N GLU A 44 0.04 8.06 0.79
CA GLU A 44 -1.40 8.24 0.59
C GLU A 44 -1.97 7.17 -0.34
N ALA A 45 -1.28 6.88 -1.45
CA ALA A 45 -1.72 5.85 -2.39
C ALA A 45 -1.70 4.45 -1.75
N MET A 46 -0.71 4.17 -0.91
CA MET A 46 -0.62 2.92 -0.14
C MET A 46 -1.76 2.82 0.88
N ASP A 47 -2.01 3.86 1.67
CA ASP A 47 -3.09 3.91 2.66
C ASP A 47 -4.44 3.62 2.00
N VAL A 48 -4.71 4.27 0.86
CA VAL A 48 -5.94 4.06 0.09
C VAL A 48 -6.05 2.62 -0.43
N LEU A 49 -4.95 2.02 -0.89
CA LEU A 49 -4.93 0.61 -1.32
C LEU A 49 -5.18 -0.34 -0.15
N LEU A 50 -4.46 -0.18 0.95
CA LEU A 50 -4.51 -1.07 2.10
C LEU A 50 -5.84 -0.97 2.86
N LEU A 51 -6.50 0.19 2.82
CA LEU A 51 -7.86 0.40 3.34
C LEU A 51 -8.97 0.05 2.34
N THR A 52 -8.63 -0.40 1.12
CA THR A 52 -9.64 -0.96 0.20
C THR A 52 -9.93 -2.42 0.58
N PRO A 53 -11.20 -2.82 0.77
CA PRO A 53 -11.56 -4.21 1.05
C PRO A 53 -11.11 -5.15 -0.07
N ALA A 54 -10.62 -6.33 0.29
CA ALA A 54 -10.32 -7.38 -0.67
C ALA A 54 -11.58 -8.19 -1.00
N GLU A 55 -11.94 -8.27 -2.28
CA GLU A 55 -13.07 -9.08 -2.77
C GLU A 55 -12.63 -10.49 -3.17
N GLU A 56 -11.33 -10.69 -3.41
CA GLU A 56 -10.76 -11.94 -3.90
C GLU A 56 -9.43 -12.27 -3.18
N ALA A 57 -9.08 -13.55 -3.15
CA ALA A 57 -7.88 -14.04 -2.46
C ALA A 57 -6.57 -13.43 -2.98
N TRP A 58 -6.48 -13.13 -4.29
CA TRP A 58 -5.28 -12.53 -4.86
C TRP A 58 -5.10 -11.07 -4.40
N GLN A 59 -6.19 -10.33 -4.16
CA GLN A 59 -6.16 -8.95 -3.67
C GLN A 59 -5.62 -8.92 -2.23
N LEU A 60 -6.09 -9.86 -1.41
CA LEU A 60 -5.60 -10.07 -0.05
C LEU A 60 -4.11 -10.41 -0.04
N ASN A 61 -3.67 -11.32 -0.90
CA ASN A 61 -2.25 -11.65 -1.06
C ASN A 61 -1.43 -10.41 -1.46
N HIS A 62 -1.93 -9.61 -2.39
CA HIS A 62 -1.26 -8.37 -2.80
C HIS A 62 -1.11 -7.40 -1.62
N LYS A 63 -2.16 -7.17 -0.83
CA LYS A 63 -2.10 -6.32 0.38
C LYS A 63 -1.01 -6.80 1.35
N MET A 64 -0.95 -8.10 1.63
CA MET A 64 0.09 -8.66 2.52
C MET A 64 1.50 -8.41 1.99
N ARG A 65 1.72 -8.53 0.67
CA ARG A 65 3.02 -8.26 0.06
C ARG A 65 3.43 -6.79 0.20
N VAL A 66 2.50 -5.86 0.02
CA VAL A 66 2.74 -4.42 0.22
C VAL A 66 3.09 -4.14 1.70
N ILE A 67 2.32 -4.70 2.63
CA ILE A 67 2.55 -4.53 4.07
C ILE A 67 3.97 -4.99 4.47
N LEU A 68 4.41 -6.14 3.95
CA LEU A 68 5.73 -6.69 4.24
C LEU A 68 6.86 -5.90 3.58
N ALA A 69 6.66 -5.43 2.34
CA ALA A 69 7.68 -4.70 1.59
C ALA A 69 7.92 -3.29 2.15
N GLU A 70 6.85 -2.61 2.56
CA GLU A 70 6.88 -1.21 3.01
C GLU A 70 6.96 -1.07 4.54
N ASP A 71 7.08 -2.18 5.26
CA ASP A 71 7.02 -2.25 6.73
C ASP A 71 5.85 -1.45 7.33
N ALA A 72 4.68 -1.55 6.68
CA ALA A 72 3.53 -0.68 6.93
C ALA A 72 2.93 -0.85 8.34
N VAL A 73 3.34 -1.86 9.11
CA VAL A 73 2.84 -2.12 10.46
C VAL A 73 3.64 -1.40 11.54
N ASN A 74 4.93 -1.16 11.33
CA ASN A 74 5.82 -0.61 12.35
C ASN A 74 5.81 0.93 12.37
N ASN A 75 5.56 1.57 11.22
CA ASN A 75 5.83 3.00 11.04
C ASN A 75 4.61 3.85 10.65
N TYR A 76 3.39 3.29 10.67
CA TYR A 76 2.20 3.98 10.17
C TYR A 76 1.11 4.18 11.23
N TYR A 77 0.57 5.40 11.27
CA TYR A 77 -0.59 5.77 12.08
C TYR A 77 -1.83 4.90 11.77
N LEU A 78 -1.93 4.36 10.55
CA LEU A 78 -3.00 3.48 10.10
C LEU A 78 -2.72 1.98 10.26
N ALA A 79 -1.64 1.58 10.93
CA ALA A 79 -1.34 0.16 11.13
C ALA A 79 -2.52 -0.61 11.75
N LYS A 80 -3.17 -0.02 12.78
CA LYS A 80 -4.34 -0.63 13.44
C LYS A 80 -5.53 -0.84 12.49
N PRO A 81 -6.07 0.19 11.80
CA PRO A 81 -7.19 0.00 10.88
C PRO A 81 -6.84 -0.90 9.68
N ILE A 82 -5.61 -0.85 9.16
CA ILE A 82 -5.15 -1.74 8.08
C ILE A 82 -5.21 -3.21 8.53
N LEU A 83 -4.67 -3.53 9.71
CA LEU A 83 -4.69 -4.89 10.24
C LEU A 83 -6.11 -5.36 10.57
N ALA A 84 -6.96 -4.48 11.10
CA ALA A 84 -8.37 -4.80 11.37
C ALA A 84 -9.12 -5.16 10.09
N LEU A 85 -8.94 -4.39 9.01
CA LEU A 85 -9.53 -4.70 7.72
C LEU A 85 -8.95 -5.98 7.11
N LEU A 86 -7.63 -6.19 7.23
CA LEU A 86 -6.98 -7.41 6.75
C LEU A 86 -7.56 -8.66 7.43
N ALA A 87 -7.76 -8.60 8.75
CA ALA A 87 -8.37 -9.67 9.52
C ALA A 87 -9.84 -9.93 9.09
N ASP A 88 -10.61 -8.88 8.84
CA ASP A 88 -11.98 -9.03 8.33
C ASP A 88 -12.01 -9.61 6.91
N ASP A 89 -11.14 -9.14 6.00
CA ASP A 89 -10.99 -9.67 4.65
C ASP A 89 -10.62 -11.17 4.68
N ILE A 90 -9.67 -11.58 5.52
CA ILE A 90 -9.32 -12.99 5.74
C ILE A 90 -10.57 -13.76 6.18
N ARG A 91 -11.28 -13.28 7.19
CA ARG A 91 -12.48 -13.94 7.72
C ARG A 91 -13.54 -14.10 6.63
N ARG A 92 -13.86 -13.04 5.88
CA ARG A 92 -14.87 -13.08 4.80
C ARG A 92 -14.49 -14.07 3.70
N LEU A 93 -13.23 -14.04 3.26
CA LEU A 93 -12.77 -14.82 2.12
C LEU A 93 -12.48 -16.30 2.47
N THR A 94 -12.13 -16.60 3.72
CA THR A 94 -11.83 -17.99 4.15
C THR A 94 -13.03 -18.70 4.76
N MET A 95 -13.94 -17.97 5.43
CA MET A 95 -15.07 -18.58 6.15
C MET A 95 -16.40 -18.51 5.40
N GLY A 96 -16.46 -17.85 4.24
CA GLY A 96 -17.65 -17.87 3.36
C GLY A 96 -18.94 -17.37 4.00
N VAL A 97 -18.85 -16.45 4.98
CA VAL A 97 -20.05 -15.93 5.65
C VAL A 97 -20.69 -14.87 4.76
N ALA A 98 -21.69 -15.31 4.00
CA ALA A 98 -22.84 -14.51 3.64
C ALA A 98 -23.34 -13.78 4.90
N ALA A 99 -23.21 -12.45 4.90
CA ALA A 99 -24.02 -11.58 5.74
C ALA A 99 -25.17 -11.06 4.89
#